data_AF-A0A9W6TL47-F1
#
_entry.id   AF-A0A9W6TL47-F1
#
_cell.length_a   1.000
_cell.length_b   1.000
_cell.length_c   1.000
_cell.angle_alpha   90.00
_cell.angle_beta   90.00
_cell.angle_gamma   90.00
#
_symmetry.space_group_name_H-M   'P 1'
#
loop_
_entity.id
_entity.type
_entity.pdbx_description
1 polymer ?
#
loop_
_entity_poly.entity_id
_entity_poly.type
_entity_poly.pdbx_seq_one_letter_code
_entity_poly.pdbx_strand_id
1 'polypeptide(L)'
;MKAVSQARLDGNADESKKMIGMLMKLAGNAAFGRSCMDMTKHKEIEFMSDEKSVYKATEHFTFSSKTELSNGTVEMVKFKRRIKLKNPIHLSIAIYQLAKLRMLQFYHDCIDFYFDRSAFEYQEMDTDSGYIALVLIILS
;
A
#
# COMPACT_ATOMS: atom_id res chain seq x y z
N MET A 1 -1.15 -17.36 -4.37
CA MET A 1 -0.98 -16.51 -5.57
C MET A 1 -1.69 -17.06 -6.80
N LYS A 2 -1.46 -18.31 -7.25
CA LYS A 2 -2.11 -18.84 -8.47
C LYS A 2 -3.65 -18.68 -8.50
N ALA A 3 -4.34 -18.95 -7.39
CA ALA A 3 -5.79 -18.76 -7.30
C ALA A 3 -6.23 -17.29 -7.44
N VAL A 4 -5.45 -16.34 -6.91
CA VAL A 4 -5.72 -14.89 -7.03
C VAL A 4 -5.55 -14.45 -8.48
N SER A 5 -4.47 -14.88 -9.13
CA SER A 5 -4.21 -14.59 -10.54
C SER A 5 -5.26 -15.21 -11.46
N GLN A 6 -5.65 -16.47 -11.22
CA GLN A 6 -6.66 -17.15 -12.01
C GLN A 6 -8.03 -16.48 -11.90
N ALA A 7 -8.49 -16.18 -10.67
CA ALA A 7 -9.75 -15.47 -10.47
C ALA A 7 -9.77 -14.08 -11.14
N ARG A 8 -8.61 -13.42 -11.22
CA ARG A 8 -8.47 -12.14 -11.91
C ARG A 8 -8.57 -12.30 -13.43
N LEU A 9 -7.96 -13.34 -14.01
CA LEU A 9 -8.05 -13.66 -15.43
C LEU A 9 -9.48 -14.03 -15.81
N ASP A 10 -10.13 -14.86 -15.01
CA ASP A 10 -11.53 -15.27 -15.21
C ASP A 10 -12.46 -14.05 -15.16
N GLY A 11 -12.22 -13.10 -14.24
CA GLY A 11 -12.97 -11.85 -14.17
C GLY A 11 -12.66 -10.82 -15.26
N ASN A 12 -11.59 -10.99 -16.05
CA ASN A 12 -11.36 -10.21 -17.28
C ASN A 12 -12.12 -10.81 -18.47
N ALA A 13 -12.27 -12.13 -18.50
CA ALA A 13 -12.99 -12.84 -19.57
C ALA A 13 -14.52 -12.81 -19.39
N ASP A 14 -15.00 -12.74 -18.15
CA ASP A 14 -16.41 -12.83 -17.80
C ASP A 14 -16.82 -11.70 -16.83
N GLU A 15 -17.72 -10.83 -17.28
CA GLU A 15 -18.20 -9.69 -16.50
C GLU A 15 -18.94 -10.10 -15.23
N SER A 16 -19.57 -11.28 -15.20
CA SER A 16 -20.22 -11.81 -13.99
C SER A 16 -19.23 -12.15 -12.87
N LYS A 17 -17.97 -12.44 -13.22
CA LYS A 17 -16.89 -12.79 -12.29
C LYS A 17 -16.00 -11.59 -11.94
N LYS A 18 -16.27 -10.42 -12.53
CA LYS A 18 -15.51 -9.18 -12.32
C LYS A 18 -15.41 -8.80 -10.84
N MET A 19 -16.51 -8.93 -10.09
CA MET A 19 -16.51 -8.64 -8.65
C MET A 19 -15.56 -9.55 -7.87
N ILE A 20 -15.59 -10.86 -8.16
CA ILE A 20 -14.71 -11.85 -7.52
C ILE A 20 -13.25 -11.57 -7.89
N GLY A 21 -12.96 -11.27 -9.15
CA GLY A 21 -11.62 -10.89 -9.61
C GLY A 21 -11.10 -9.63 -8.91
N MET A 22 -11.94 -8.62 -8.71
CA MET A 22 -11.57 -7.40 -7.96
C MET A 22 -11.32 -7.69 -6.48
N LEU A 23 -12.15 -8.51 -5.83
CA LEU A 23 -11.97 -8.90 -4.42
C LEU A 23 -10.67 -9.68 -4.21
N MET A 24 -10.33 -10.57 -5.14
CA MET A 24 -9.07 -11.31 -5.08
C MET A 24 -7.85 -10.40 -5.29
N LYS A 25 -7.94 -9.43 -6.22
CA LYS A 25 -6.90 -8.38 -6.37
C LYS A 25 -6.71 -7.61 -5.06
N LEU A 26 -7.81 -7.18 -4.45
CA LEU A 26 -7.78 -6.46 -3.18
C LEU A 26 -7.15 -7.32 -2.07
N ALA A 27 -7.53 -8.59 -1.95
CA ALA A 27 -6.97 -9.50 -0.96
C ALA A 27 -5.44 -9.67 -1.11
N GLY A 28 -4.96 -9.79 -2.35
CA GLY A 28 -3.52 -9.84 -2.64
C GLY A 28 -2.79 -8.56 -2.22
N ASN A 29 -3.31 -7.39 -2.61
CA ASN A 29 -2.71 -6.10 -2.29
C ASN A 29 -2.77 -5.79 -0.79
N ALA A 30 -3.88 -6.13 -0.13
CA ALA A 30 -4.08 -5.93 1.30
C ALA A 30 -3.13 -6.79 2.13
N ALA A 31 -2.82 -8.03 1.70
CA ALA A 31 -1.84 -8.86 2.37
C ALA A 31 -0.45 -8.22 2.38
N PHE A 32 0.00 -7.69 1.23
CA PHE A 32 1.26 -6.94 1.14
C PHE A 32 1.25 -5.66 1.98
N GLY A 33 0.18 -4.87 1.89
CA GLY A 33 0.03 -3.65 2.69
C GLY A 33 0.02 -3.92 4.19
N ARG A 34 -0.54 -5.07 4.61
CA ARG A 34 -0.54 -5.48 6.01
C ARG A 34 0.85 -5.88 6.49
N SER A 35 1.66 -6.53 5.67
CA SER A 35 3.02 -6.93 6.06
C SER A 35 3.99 -5.75 6.18
N CYS A 36 3.79 -4.65 5.46
CA CYS A 36 4.62 -3.43 5.59
C CYS A 36 4.06 -2.39 6.56
N MET A 37 2.94 -2.67 7.23
CA MET A 37 2.27 -1.69 8.07
C MET A 37 3.13 -1.28 9.27
N ASP A 38 3.32 0.04 9.41
CA ASP A 38 4.08 0.65 10.49
C ASP A 38 3.26 0.69 11.79
N MET A 39 3.51 -0.29 12.65
CA MET A 39 2.85 -0.43 13.94
C MET A 39 3.21 0.68 14.94
N THR A 40 4.28 1.46 14.69
CA THR A 40 4.70 2.55 15.60
C THR A 40 3.78 3.75 15.53
N LYS A 41 3.12 3.96 14.39
CA LYS A 41 2.14 5.04 14.18
C LYS A 41 0.77 4.75 14.79
N HIS A 42 0.52 3.51 15.23
CA HIS A 42 -0.76 3.14 15.79
C HIS A 42 -0.93 3.71 17.20
N LYS A 43 -1.94 4.55 17.37
CA LYS A 43 -2.33 5.13 18.66
C LYS A 43 -3.48 4.34 19.29
N GLU A 44 -3.66 4.51 20.59
CA GLU A 44 -4.81 4.02 21.34
C GLU A 44 -5.78 5.18 21.57
N ILE A 45 -7.07 4.91 21.41
CA ILE A 45 -8.13 5.91 21.58
C ILE A 45 -9.01 5.43 22.71
N GLU A 46 -9.23 6.29 23.69
CA GLU A 46 -10.12 6.05 24.81
C GLU A 46 -11.10 7.22 24.93
N PHE A 47 -12.37 6.92 25.20
CA PHE A 47 -13.39 7.93 25.45
C PHE A 47 -13.63 8.04 26.95
N MET A 48 -13.63 9.26 27.46
CA MET A 48 -13.71 9.54 28.89
C MET A 48 -14.68 10.71 29.13
N SER A 49 -15.57 10.60 30.11
CA SER A 49 -16.51 11.69 30.47
C SER A 49 -16.24 12.29 31.86
N ASP A 50 -15.39 11.65 32.67
CA ASP A 50 -15.05 12.11 34.02
C ASP A 50 -13.83 13.05 33.98
N GLU A 51 -13.98 14.26 34.51
CA GLU A 51 -12.92 15.29 34.47
C GLU A 51 -11.63 14.86 35.18
N LYS A 52 -11.71 14.14 36.31
CA LYS A 52 -10.51 13.67 37.04
C LYS A 52 -9.74 12.66 36.20
N SER A 53 -10.47 11.78 35.53
CA SER A 53 -9.90 10.77 34.64
C SER A 53 -9.21 11.40 33.42
N VAL A 54 -9.81 12.45 32.84
CA VAL A 54 -9.25 13.23 31.73
C VAL A 54 -7.98 13.96 32.18
N TYR A 55 -8.00 14.61 33.34
CA TYR A 55 -6.84 15.29 33.90
C TYR A 55 -5.66 14.33 34.08
N LYS A 56 -5.90 13.20 34.75
CA LYS A 56 -4.89 12.15 34.97
C LYS A 56 -4.35 11.56 33.66
N ALA A 57 -5.21 11.38 32.66
CA ALA A 57 -4.81 10.86 31.36
C ALA A 57 -3.97 11.87 30.55
N THR A 58 -4.19 13.17 30.76
CA THR A 58 -3.45 14.25 30.08
C THR A 58 -2.04 14.41 30.65
N GLU A 59 -1.86 14.23 31.95
CA GLU A 59 -0.53 14.29 32.60
C GLU A 59 0.33 13.04 32.33
N HIS A 60 -0.27 11.96 31.85
CA HIS A 60 0.45 10.71 31.62
C HIS A 60 1.41 10.84 30.43
N PHE A 61 2.63 10.31 30.55
CA PHE A 61 3.68 10.43 29.52
C PHE A 61 3.32 9.83 28.14
N THR A 62 2.27 9.00 28.06
CA THR A 62 1.77 8.44 26.79
C THR A 62 0.70 9.31 26.14
N PHE A 63 0.33 10.45 26.73
CA PHE A 63 -0.61 11.38 26.15
C PHE A 63 -0.11 11.91 24.79
N SER A 64 -1.01 11.96 23.80
CA SER A 64 -0.72 12.57 22.49
C SER A 64 -1.62 13.76 22.20
N SER A 65 -2.93 13.62 22.35
CA SER A 65 -3.90 14.70 22.10
C SER A 65 -5.23 14.37 22.76
N LYS A 66 -6.04 15.41 22.97
CA LYS A 66 -7.43 15.28 23.40
C LYS A 66 -8.35 16.07 22.48
N THR A 67 -9.55 15.58 22.27
CA THR A 67 -10.60 16.25 21.50
C THR A 67 -11.89 16.21 22.31
N GLU A 68 -12.49 17.37 22.56
CA GLU A 68 -13.79 17.44 23.22
C GLU A 68 -14.91 17.11 22.22
N LEU A 69 -15.78 16.18 22.61
CA LEU A 69 -16.95 15.77 21.84
C LEU A 69 -18.21 16.36 22.46
N SER A 70 -19.34 16.17 21.76
CA SER A 70 -20.65 16.52 22.30
C SER A 70 -20.95 15.73 23.59
N ASN A 71 -21.75 16.35 24.47
CA ASN A 71 -22.24 15.76 25.73
C ASN A 71 -21.15 15.54 26.80
N GLY A 72 -20.11 16.37 26.82
CA GLY A 72 -19.09 16.35 27.88
C GLY A 72 -18.18 15.11 27.86
N THR A 73 -18.12 14.40 26.72
CA THR A 73 -17.19 13.30 26.51
C THR A 73 -15.94 13.80 25.81
N VAL A 74 -14.78 13.28 26.19
CA VAL A 74 -13.48 13.63 25.63
C VAL A 74 -12.89 12.39 24.97
N GLU A 75 -12.52 12.52 23.70
CA GLU A 75 -11.68 11.55 23.00
C GLU A 75 -10.22 11.80 23.37
N MET A 76 -9.58 10.78 23.93
CA MET A 76 -8.20 10.81 24.38
C MET A 76 -7.35 9.92 23.49
N VAL A 77 -6.33 10.49 22.86
CA VAL A 77 -5.40 9.78 22.00
C VAL A 77 -4.08 9.56 22.74
N LYS A 78 -3.64 8.31 22.82
CA LYS A 78 -2.44 7.88 23.56
C LYS A 78 -1.48 7.10 22.67
N PHE A 79 -0.18 7.25 22.94
CA PHE A 79 0.86 6.37 22.40
C PHE A 79 0.85 5.03 23.13
N LYS A 80 1.19 3.96 22.39
CA LYS A 80 1.34 2.63 22.97
C LYS A 80 2.60 2.54 23.79
N ARG A 81 2.50 2.10 25.05
CA ARG A 81 3.66 1.89 25.92
C ARG A 81 4.61 0.80 25.44
N ARG A 82 4.08 -0.22 24.75
CA ARG A 82 4.85 -1.32 24.14
C ARG A 82 4.34 -1.59 22.73
N ILE A 83 5.22 -1.50 21.75
CA ILE A 83 4.89 -1.76 20.35
C ILE A 83 5.33 -3.18 20.02
N LYS A 84 4.36 -4.05 19.66
CA LYS A 84 4.64 -5.41 19.18
C LYS A 84 4.79 -5.39 17.66
N LEU A 85 6.01 -5.59 17.16
CA LEU A 85 6.33 -5.70 15.74
C LEU A 85 5.98 -7.11 15.24
N LYS A 86 4.69 -7.35 15.01
CA LYS A 86 4.16 -8.65 14.57
C LYS A 86 4.12 -8.83 13.05
N ASN A 87 4.35 -7.76 12.29
CA ASN A 87 4.25 -7.79 10.84
C ASN A 87 5.58 -8.24 10.22
N PRO A 88 5.58 -9.12 9.22
CA PRO A 88 6.81 -9.57 8.56
C PRO A 88 7.32 -8.51 7.57
N ILE A 89 7.88 -7.41 8.09
CA ILE A 89 8.30 -6.26 7.25
C ILE A 89 9.34 -6.62 6.19
N HIS A 90 10.24 -7.57 6.51
CA HIS A 90 11.24 -8.07 5.57
C HIS A 90 10.61 -8.70 4.32
N LEU A 91 9.46 -9.36 4.46
CA LEU A 91 8.72 -9.93 3.33
C LEU A 91 8.27 -8.82 2.38
N SER A 92 7.70 -7.74 2.91
CA SER A 92 7.29 -6.60 2.08
C SER A 92 8.48 -5.90 1.41
N ILE A 93 9.59 -5.75 2.13
CA ILE A 93 10.82 -5.18 1.55
C ILE A 93 11.28 -6.05 0.37
N ALA A 94 11.35 -7.37 0.55
CA ALA A 94 11.74 -8.29 -0.52
C ALA A 94 10.80 -8.23 -1.73
N ILE A 95 9.47 -8.26 -1.49
CA ILE A 95 8.47 -8.16 -2.56
C ILE A 95 8.64 -6.85 -3.35
N TYR A 96 8.81 -5.73 -2.64
CA TYR A 96 8.95 -4.41 -3.27
C TYR A 96 10.24 -4.29 -4.08
N GLN A 97 11.36 -4.80 -3.57
CA GLN A 97 12.62 -4.80 -4.30
C GLN A 97 12.57 -5.71 -5.53
N LEU A 98 11.93 -6.89 -5.41
CA LEU A 98 11.71 -7.77 -6.55
C LEU A 98 10.82 -7.12 -7.61
N ALA A 99 9.76 -6.41 -7.22
CA ALA A 99 8.90 -5.69 -8.15
C ALA A 99 9.67 -4.64 -8.95
N LYS A 100 10.49 -3.82 -8.29
CA LYS A 100 11.38 -2.86 -8.96
C LYS A 100 12.34 -3.53 -9.94
N LEU A 101 12.96 -4.62 -9.50
CA LEU A 101 13.87 -5.39 -10.35
C LEU A 101 13.16 -5.93 -11.58
N ARG A 102 11.91 -6.40 -11.46
CA ARG A 102 11.12 -6.86 -12.62
C ARG A 102 10.82 -5.74 -13.61
N MET A 103 10.55 -4.53 -13.15
CA MET A 103 10.37 -3.38 -14.05
C MET A 103 11.66 -2.98 -14.77
N LEU A 104 12.80 -3.02 -14.07
CA LEU A 104 14.11 -2.79 -14.69
C LEU A 104 14.50 -3.89 -15.69
N GLN A 105 14.21 -5.15 -15.36
CA GLN A 105 14.37 -6.27 -16.30
C GLN A 105 13.49 -6.10 -17.53
N PHE A 106 12.23 -5.68 -17.37
CA PHE A 106 11.39 -5.38 -18.53
C PHE A 106 11.98 -4.26 -19.40
N TYR A 107 12.52 -3.21 -18.79
CA TYR A 107 13.19 -2.14 -19.54
C TYR A 107 14.44 -2.64 -20.29
N HIS A 108 15.38 -3.30 -19.61
CA HIS A 108 16.66 -3.68 -20.21
C HIS A 108 16.59 -4.94 -21.09
N ASP A 109 15.84 -5.95 -20.66
CA ASP A 109 15.80 -7.27 -21.32
C ASP A 109 14.76 -7.32 -22.45
N CYS A 110 13.87 -6.32 -22.55
CA CYS A 110 12.86 -6.23 -23.60
C CYS A 110 12.95 -4.93 -24.38
N ILE A 111 12.72 -3.77 -23.74
CA ILE A 111 12.62 -2.51 -24.48
C ILE A 111 13.98 -2.11 -25.09
N ASP A 112 15.01 -2.00 -24.27
CA ASP A 112 16.38 -1.62 -24.69
C ASP A 112 17.05 -2.69 -25.57
N PHE A 113 16.58 -3.94 -25.50
CA PHE A 113 17.09 -5.03 -26.32
C PHE A 113 16.49 -5.04 -27.74
N TYR A 114 15.19 -4.79 -27.88
CA TYR A 114 14.50 -4.89 -29.18
C TYR A 114 14.36 -3.57 -29.93
N PHE A 115 14.36 -2.43 -29.24
CA PHE A 115 14.24 -1.12 -29.85
C PHE A 115 15.54 -0.35 -29.74
N ASP A 116 15.94 0.31 -30.83
CA ASP A 116 17.03 1.27 -30.75
C ASP A 116 16.62 2.44 -29.86
N ARG A 117 17.54 2.95 -29.04
CA ARG A 117 17.27 4.09 -28.14
C ARG A 117 16.85 5.36 -28.88
N SER A 118 17.17 5.51 -30.16
CA SER A 118 16.67 6.62 -30.97
C SER A 118 15.20 6.46 -31.37
N ALA A 119 14.65 5.25 -31.27
CA ALA A 119 13.30 4.90 -31.71
C ALA A 119 12.25 4.98 -30.57
N PHE A 120 12.68 5.19 -29.33
CA PHE A 120 11.76 5.35 -28.21
C PHE A 120 12.30 6.28 -27.12
N GLU A 121 11.40 6.94 -26.40
CA GLU A 121 11.70 7.72 -25.21
C GLU A 121 10.89 7.16 -24.02
N TYR A 122 11.58 6.85 -22.92
CA TYR A 122 10.95 6.33 -21.71
C TYR A 122 10.58 7.51 -20.80
N GLN A 123 9.28 7.77 -20.61
CA GLN A 123 8.81 8.98 -19.94
C GLN A 123 8.67 8.80 -18.43
N GLU A 124 7.91 7.78 -18.02
CA GLU A 124 7.57 7.57 -16.62
C GLU A 124 7.38 6.09 -16.34
N MET A 125 7.70 5.68 -15.11
CA MET A 125 7.41 4.36 -14.57
C MET A 125 6.59 4.54 -13.29
N ASP A 126 5.36 4.04 -13.27
CA ASP A 126 4.54 3.97 -12.05
C ASP A 126 4.28 2.52 -11.66
N THR A 127 4.94 2.08 -10.59
CA THR A 127 4.77 0.81 -9.86
C THR A 127 4.98 -0.45 -10.70
N ASP A 128 4.03 -0.76 -11.59
CA ASP A 128 3.99 -1.92 -12.48
C ASP A 128 3.64 -1.53 -13.93
N SER A 129 3.68 -0.24 -14.25
CA SER A 129 3.42 0.34 -15.56
C SER A 129 4.59 1.20 -16.04
N GLY A 130 4.77 1.28 -17.36
CA GLY A 130 5.80 2.09 -18.01
C GLY A 130 5.23 2.83 -19.20
N TYR A 131 5.44 4.14 -19.25
CA TYR A 131 4.98 5.02 -20.32
C TYR A 131 6.13 5.31 -21.29
N ILE A 132 5.95 4.89 -22.54
CA ILE A 132 6.97 4.93 -23.58
C ILE A 132 6.39 5.62 -24.81
N ALA A 133 7.10 6.64 -25.30
CA ALA A 133 6.80 7.25 -26.58
C ALA A 133 7.62 6.54 -27.66
N LEU A 134 6.97 6.07 -28.73
CA LEU A 134 7.62 5.43 -29.86
C LEU A 134 7.70 6.41 -31.04
N VAL A 135 8.86 6.49 -31.66
CA VAL A 135 9.03 7.22 -32.93
C VAL A 135 8.68 6.25 -34.06
N LEU A 136 7.49 6.38 -34.62
CA LEU A 136 7.10 5.68 -35.84
C LEU A 136 7.72 6.42 -37.04
N ILE A 137 8.82 5.90 -37.57
CA ILE A 137 9.23 6.23 -38.93
C ILE A 137 8.26 5.47 -39.85
N ILE A 138 7.20 6.16 -40.30
CA ILE A 138 6.38 5.68 -41.41
C ILE A 138 7.30 5.72 -42.63
N LEU A 139 7.80 4.56 -43.05
CA LEU A 139 8.45 4.40 -44.35
C LEU A 139 7.42 4.84 -45.41
N SER A 140 7.71 5.97 -46.04
CA SER A 140 6.97 6.56 -47.15
C SER A 140 7.64 6.22 -48.46
#